data_AF-A0A059X6I2-F1
#
_entry.id   AF-A0A059X6I2-F1
#
_cell.length_a   1.000
_cell.length_b   1.000
_cell.length_c   1.000
_cell.angle_alpha   90.00
_cell.angle_beta   90.00
_cell.angle_gamma   90.00
#
_symmetry.space_group_name_H-M   'P 1'
#
loop_
_entity.id
_entity.type
_entity.pdbx_description
1 polymer ?
#
loop_
_entity_poly.entity_id
_entity_poly.type
_entity_poly.pdbx_seq_one_letter_code
_entity_poly.pdbx_strand_id
1 'polypeptide(L)'
;MVGVSSNEAIRKVKGPNKPILDEKIRAEMLTYLRSVDFVTILPEPSCVPTLGLLKPDVFITVKEDWAAAYKDSKEYKIVTKYGGEVKVVDRQSTALSTTKIVQRAIGGQLGDIFKDFMELRTDPLKER
;
A
#
# COMPACT_ATOMS: atom_id res chain seq x y z
N MET A 1 -7.72 -13.08 9.03
CA MET A 1 -6.33 -13.19 8.50
C MET A 1 -6.02 -12.02 7.57
N VAL A 2 -4.79 -11.51 7.59
CA VAL A 2 -4.31 -10.45 6.69
C VAL A 2 -3.06 -10.92 5.92
N GLY A 3 -3.08 -10.77 4.59
CA GLY A 3 -1.92 -11.03 3.73
C GLY A 3 -1.08 -9.76 3.54
N VAL A 4 0.23 -9.90 3.70
CA VAL A 4 1.21 -8.82 3.58
C VAL A 4 2.12 -9.10 2.41
N SER A 5 2.03 -8.34 1.33
CA SER A 5 2.92 -8.51 0.17
C SER A 5 4.38 -8.41 0.58
N SER A 6 5.22 -9.30 0.06
CA SER A 6 6.65 -9.30 0.27
C SER A 6 7.30 -8.02 -0.27
N ASN A 7 8.50 -7.73 0.20
CA ASN A 7 9.31 -6.62 -0.30
C ASN A 7 9.57 -6.76 -1.80
N GLU A 8 9.89 -7.96 -2.25
CA GLU A 8 10.15 -8.24 -3.66
C GLU A 8 8.88 -8.06 -4.51
N ALA A 9 7.75 -8.61 -4.06
CA ALA A 9 6.47 -8.46 -4.73
C ALA A 9 6.07 -6.98 -4.87
N ILE A 10 6.20 -6.21 -3.79
CA ILE A 10 5.89 -4.77 -3.83
C ILE A 10 6.85 -4.00 -4.73
N ARG A 11 8.16 -4.31 -4.72
CA ARG A 11 9.13 -3.65 -5.63
C ARG A 11 8.77 -3.86 -7.09
N LYS A 12 8.34 -5.07 -7.46
CA LYS A 12 7.91 -5.40 -8.84
C LYS A 12 6.69 -4.58 -9.28
N VAL A 13 5.77 -4.28 -8.36
CA VAL A 13 4.52 -3.57 -8.67
C VAL A 13 4.65 -2.05 -8.57
N LYS A 14 5.36 -1.56 -7.54
CA LYS A 14 5.39 -0.12 -7.17
C LYS A 14 6.75 0.54 -7.38
N GLY A 15 7.72 -0.20 -7.91
CA GLY A 15 9.08 0.29 -8.17
C GLY A 15 10.05 0.13 -7.00
N PRO A 16 11.34 0.42 -7.22
CA PRO A 16 12.43 0.10 -6.30
C PRO A 16 12.36 0.85 -4.96
N ASN A 17 11.72 2.03 -4.94
CA ASN A 17 11.59 2.87 -3.74
C ASN A 17 10.45 2.44 -2.80
N LYS A 18 9.82 1.29 -3.05
CA LYS A 18 8.74 0.72 -2.23
C LYS A 18 9.03 -0.76 -1.95
N PRO A 19 8.62 -1.31 -0.80
CA PRO A 19 7.94 -0.64 0.31
C PRO A 19 8.91 0.22 1.13
N ILE A 20 8.36 1.14 1.92
CA ILE A 20 9.17 1.98 2.83
C ILE A 20 9.60 1.18 4.07
N LEU A 21 8.69 0.34 4.55
CA LEU A 21 8.91 -0.55 5.69
C LEU A 21 9.05 -1.99 5.19
N ASP A 22 10.00 -2.70 5.79
CA ASP A 22 10.23 -4.13 5.53
C ASP A 22 8.96 -4.97 5.75
N GLU A 23 8.82 -6.07 5.02
CA GLU A 23 7.69 -6.99 5.12
C GLU A 23 7.47 -7.56 6.52
N LYS A 24 8.54 -7.86 7.27
CA LYS A 24 8.42 -8.37 8.64
C LYS A 24 7.92 -7.30 9.59
N ILE A 25 8.41 -6.07 9.46
CA ILE A 25 7.94 -4.92 10.24
C ILE A 25 6.46 -4.65 9.95
N ARG A 26 6.07 -4.62 8.67
CA ARG A 26 4.66 -4.44 8.29
C ARG A 26 3.77 -5.55 8.80
N ALA A 27 4.24 -6.80 8.79
CA ALA A 27 3.50 -7.93 9.33
C ALA A 27 3.35 -7.83 10.86
N GLU A 28 4.43 -7.53 11.58
CA GLU A 28 4.41 -7.33 13.03
C GLU A 28 3.45 -6.22 13.43
N MET A 29 3.47 -5.07 12.74
CA MET A 29 2.54 -3.97 12.99
C MET A 29 1.06 -4.41 12.94
N LEU A 30 0.72 -5.32 12.02
CA LEU A 30 -0.65 -5.83 11.90
C LEU A 30 -1.02 -6.80 13.04
N THR A 31 -0.04 -7.49 13.65
CA THR A 31 -0.30 -8.37 14.79
C THR A 31 -0.74 -7.62 16.06
N TYR A 32 -0.46 -6.33 16.13
CA TYR A 32 -0.94 -5.48 17.23
C TYR A 32 -2.40 -5.02 17.07
N LEU A 33 -3.05 -5.33 15.94
CA LEU A 33 -4.45 -4.98 15.72
C LEU A 33 -5.37 -6.05 16.33
N ARG A 34 -6.28 -5.63 17.21
CA ARG A 34 -7.25 -6.52 17.89
C ARG A 34 -8.05 -7.40 16.92
N SER A 35 -8.34 -6.92 15.71
CA SER A 35 -9.15 -7.62 14.71
C SER A 35 -8.37 -8.60 13.84
N VAL A 36 -7.08 -8.84 14.11
CA VAL A 36 -6.21 -9.65 13.28
C VAL A 36 -5.79 -10.91 14.03
N ASP A 37 -6.33 -12.05 13.62
CA ASP A 37 -5.97 -13.35 14.22
C ASP A 37 -4.67 -13.93 13.66
N PHE A 38 -4.44 -13.71 12.35
CA PHE A 38 -3.30 -14.28 11.62
C PHE A 38 -2.77 -13.31 10.57
N VAL A 39 -1.46 -13.29 10.41
CA VAL A 39 -0.74 -12.52 9.39
C VAL A 39 0.16 -13.46 8.60
N THR A 40 0.21 -13.30 7.27
CA THR A 40 1.09 -14.09 6.41
C THR A 40 1.76 -13.22 5.34
N ILE A 41 2.99 -13.57 4.95
CA ILE A 41 3.70 -12.89 3.86
C ILE A 41 3.28 -13.50 2.52
N LEU A 42 2.90 -12.66 1.56
CA LEU A 42 2.57 -13.05 0.20
C LEU A 42 3.81 -12.88 -0.69
N PRO A 43 4.46 -13.98 -1.13
CA PRO A 43 5.69 -13.88 -1.92
C PRO A 43 5.45 -13.34 -3.33
N GLU A 44 4.24 -13.56 -3.87
CA GLU A 44 3.88 -13.20 -5.24
C GLU A 44 3.23 -11.81 -5.33
N PRO A 45 3.43 -11.08 -6.44
CA PRO A 45 2.73 -9.82 -6.72
C PRO A 45 1.20 -9.94 -6.73
N SER A 46 0.68 -11.08 -7.19
CA SER A 46 -0.75 -11.39 -7.17
C SER A 46 -1.09 -12.24 -5.94
N CYS A 47 -2.20 -11.92 -5.27
CA CYS A 47 -2.70 -12.73 -4.16
C CYS A 47 -3.46 -13.99 -4.61
N VAL A 48 -3.72 -14.16 -5.92
CA VAL A 48 -4.49 -15.28 -6.47
C VAL A 48 -3.96 -16.66 -6.06
N PRO A 49 -2.64 -16.95 -6.09
CA PRO A 49 -2.13 -18.25 -5.63
C PRO A 49 -2.49 -18.52 -4.16
N THR A 50 -2.38 -17.50 -3.31
CA THR A 50 -2.72 -17.61 -1.89
C THR A 50 -4.22 -17.79 -1.68
N LEU A 51 -5.07 -17.09 -2.45
CA LEU A 51 -6.52 -17.28 -2.41
C LEU A 51 -6.92 -18.71 -2.81
N GLY A 52 -6.23 -19.30 -3.79
CA GLY A 52 -6.45 -20.69 -4.19
C GLY A 52 -6.03 -21.73 -3.16
N LEU A 53 -4.98 -21.44 -2.38
CA LEU A 53 -4.48 -22.30 -1.32
C LEU A 53 -5.37 -22.22 -0.06
N LEU A 54 -5.65 -21.00 0.39
CA LEU A 54 -6.34 -20.76 1.66
C LEU A 54 -7.86 -20.86 1.56
N LYS A 55 -8.41 -20.60 0.37
CA LYS A 55 -9.85 -20.64 0.07
C LYS A 55 -10.73 -19.94 1.13
N PRO A 56 -10.48 -18.65 1.43
CA PRO A 56 -11.29 -17.94 2.42
C PRO A 56 -12.76 -17.87 2.02
N ASP A 57 -13.66 -18.03 2.99
CA ASP A 57 -15.12 -17.86 2.76
C ASP A 57 -15.46 -16.45 2.28
N VAL A 58 -14.69 -15.44 2.71
CA VAL A 58 -14.85 -14.04 2.30
C VAL A 58 -13.48 -13.42 1.99
N PHE A 59 -13.35 -12.84 0.79
CA PHE A 59 -12.22 -11.99 0.39
C PHE A 59 -12.65 -10.52 0.34
N ILE A 60 -11.94 -9.66 1.08
CA ILE A 60 -12.22 -8.23 1.14
C ILE A 60 -11.18 -7.47 0.32
N THR A 61 -11.63 -6.57 -0.55
CA THR A 61 -10.79 -5.64 -1.29
C THR A 61 -11.34 -4.22 -1.23
N VAL A 62 -10.51 -3.23 -1.51
CA VAL A 62 -10.95 -1.83 -1.60
C VAL A 62 -11.43 -1.51 -3.01
N LYS A 63 -12.39 -0.59 -3.10
CA LYS A 63 -12.80 0.00 -4.38
C LYS A 63 -11.62 0.78 -4.96
N GLU A 64 -11.21 0.40 -6.15
CA GLU A 64 -10.21 1.09 -6.96
C GLU A 64 -10.87 1.66 -8.21
N ASP A 65 -10.23 2.58 -8.93
CA ASP A 65 -10.86 3.27 -10.07
C ASP A 65 -11.25 2.31 -11.22
N TRP A 66 -10.62 1.13 -11.27
CA TRP A 66 -10.98 0.00 -12.16
C TRP A 66 -12.12 -0.88 -11.64
N ALA A 67 -12.73 -0.57 -10.49
CA ALA A 67 -13.73 -1.41 -9.82
C ALA A 67 -15.07 -1.53 -10.55
N ALA A 68 -15.31 -0.78 -11.63
CA ALA A 68 -16.47 -1.01 -12.50
C ALA A 68 -16.51 -2.46 -13.05
N ALA A 69 -15.34 -3.12 -13.15
CA ALA A 69 -15.19 -4.50 -13.63
C ALA A 69 -14.57 -5.45 -12.59
N TYR A 70 -14.75 -5.22 -11.27
CA TYR A 70 -14.11 -6.08 -10.25
C TYR A 70 -14.51 -7.56 -10.37
N LYS A 71 -15.70 -7.86 -10.90
CA LYS A 71 -16.17 -9.23 -11.16
C LYS A 71 -15.34 -9.95 -12.22
N ASP A 72 -14.64 -9.22 -13.08
CA ASP A 72 -13.75 -9.78 -14.10
C ASP A 72 -12.34 -10.09 -13.56
N SER A 73 -12.03 -9.64 -12.33
CA SER A 73 -10.74 -9.87 -11.68
C SER A 73 -10.45 -11.35 -11.47
N LYS A 74 -9.17 -11.70 -11.42
CA LYS A 74 -8.72 -13.08 -11.18
C LYS A 74 -9.09 -13.53 -9.77
N GLU A 75 -9.03 -12.60 -8.83
CA GLU A 75 -9.42 -12.74 -7.43
C GLU A 75 -10.91 -13.09 -7.30
N TYR A 76 -11.80 -12.37 -7.99
CA TYR A 76 -13.22 -12.69 -7.99
C TYR A 76 -13.50 -14.07 -8.57
N LYS A 77 -12.89 -14.40 -9.71
CA LYS A 77 -13.07 -15.70 -10.38
C LYS A 77 -12.61 -16.87 -9.52
N ILE A 78 -11.46 -16.75 -8.85
CA ILE A 78 -10.96 -17.85 -8.02
C ILE A 78 -11.78 -18.01 -6.74
N VAL A 79 -12.16 -16.91 -6.08
CA VAL A 79 -12.93 -16.93 -4.82
C VAL A 79 -14.31 -17.54 -5.04
N THR A 80 -15.03 -17.06 -6.05
CA THR A 80 -16.36 -17.57 -6.38
C THR A 80 -16.36 -19.00 -6.89
N LYS A 81 -15.27 -19.46 -7.54
CA LYS A 81 -15.14 -20.84 -8.04
C LYS A 81 -15.25 -21.90 -6.94
N TYR A 82 -14.80 -21.61 -5.72
CA TYR A 82 -14.94 -22.53 -4.59
C TYR A 82 -16.09 -22.15 -3.63
N GLY A 83 -16.95 -21.21 -4.02
CA GLY A 83 -18.14 -20.81 -3.24
C GLY A 83 -17.91 -19.66 -2.25
N GLY A 84 -16.74 -19.02 -2.25
CA GLY A 84 -16.47 -17.85 -1.41
C GLY A 84 -17.10 -16.56 -1.96
N GLU A 85 -17.20 -15.55 -1.10
CA GLU A 85 -17.74 -14.22 -1.41
C GLU A 85 -16.61 -13.19 -1.58
N VAL A 86 -16.75 -12.25 -2.52
CA VAL A 86 -15.88 -11.07 -2.61
C VAL A 86 -16.63 -9.82 -2.18
N LYS A 87 -16.11 -9.14 -1.15
CA LYS A 87 -16.65 -7.87 -0.66
C LYS A 87 -15.72 -6.72 -1.04
N VAL A 88 -16.29 -5.73 -1.73
CA VAL A 88 -15.59 -4.49 -2.09
C VAL A 88 -16.03 -3.40 -1.13
N VAL A 89 -15.08 -2.77 -0.43
CA VAL A 89 -15.34 -1.69 0.52
C VAL A 89 -14.77 -0.37 0.03
N ASP A 90 -15.36 0.75 0.45
CA ASP A 90 -14.79 2.06 0.15
C ASP A 90 -13.47 2.28 0.88
N ARG A 91 -12.61 3.11 0.28
CA ARG A 91 -11.33 3.48 0.88
C ARG A 91 -11.59 4.28 2.17
N GLN A 92 -11.02 3.81 3.29
CA GLN A 92 -11.24 4.42 4.62
C GLN A 92 -10.91 5.93 4.67
N SER A 93 -9.86 6.37 3.95
CA SER A 93 -9.50 7.78 3.88
C SER A 93 -8.87 8.12 2.53
N THR A 94 -9.34 9.22 1.94
CA THR A 94 -8.68 9.86 0.79
C THR A 94 -7.54 10.78 1.24
N ALA A 95 -7.53 11.21 2.51
CA ALA A 95 -6.56 12.15 3.07
C ALA A 95 -5.32 11.48 3.69
N LEU A 96 -5.41 10.19 4.05
CA LEU A 96 -4.34 9.44 4.70
C LEU A 96 -3.80 8.33 3.77
N SER A 97 -2.54 8.42 3.40
CA SER A 97 -1.81 7.37 2.68
C SER A 97 -0.33 7.44 3.00
N THR A 98 0.40 6.34 2.81
CA THR A 98 1.86 6.33 3.00
C THR A 98 2.54 7.39 2.14
N THR A 99 2.08 7.61 0.91
CA THR A 99 2.60 8.67 0.03
C THR A 99 2.36 10.05 0.63
N LYS A 100 1.16 10.33 1.15
CA LYS A 100 0.85 11.62 1.78
C LYS A 100 1.63 11.83 3.08
N ILE A 101 1.85 10.79 3.87
CA ILE A 101 2.69 10.85 5.08
C ILE A 101 4.12 11.24 4.72
N VAL A 102 4.72 10.57 3.73
CA VAL A 102 6.07 10.89 3.25
C VAL A 102 6.15 12.30 2.68
N GLN A 103 5.19 12.71 1.85
CA GLN A 103 5.15 14.07 1.29
C GLN A 103 5.08 15.14 2.38
N ARG A 104 4.29 14.91 3.44
CA ARG A 104 4.23 15.82 4.60
C ARG A 104 5.55 15.87 5.36
N ALA A 105 6.19 14.73 5.58
CA ALA A 105 7.49 14.65 6.26
C ALA A 105 8.59 15.39 5.46
N ILE A 106 8.66 15.17 4.15
CA ILE A 106 9.63 15.84 3.26
C ILE A 106 9.31 17.33 3.12
N GLY A 107 8.04 17.73 3.08
CA GLY A 107 7.66 19.14 2.96
C GLY A 107 8.27 20.03 4.04
N GLY A 108 8.37 19.53 5.28
CA GLY A 108 9.08 20.22 6.36
C GLY A 108 10.59 20.35 6.08
N GLN A 109 11.26 19.24 5.76
CA GLN A 109 12.69 19.24 5.44
C GLN A 109 13.06 20.11 4.24
N LEU A 110 12.24 20.12 3.19
CA LEU A 110 12.43 21.00 2.04
C LEU A 110 12.33 22.46 2.44
N GLY A 111 11.37 22.81 3.31
CA GLY A 111 11.25 24.17 3.86
C GLY A 111 12.52 24.63 4.57
N ASP A 112 13.09 23.77 5.42
CA ASP A 112 14.33 24.06 6.14
C ASP A 112 15.51 24.20 5.17
N ILE A 113 15.66 23.27 4.21
CA ILE A 113 16.73 23.34 3.19
C ILE A 113 16.59 24.61 2.32
N PHE A 114 15.38 24.98 1.93
CA PHE A 114 15.14 26.21 1.17
C PHE A 114 15.46 27.45 2.00
N LYS A 115 15.11 27.47 3.28
CA LYS A 115 15.44 28.57 4.19
C LYS A 115 16.95 28.71 4.35
N ASP A 116 17.67 27.62 4.61
CA ASP A 116 19.13 27.60 4.70
C ASP A 116 19.77 28.09 3.38
N PHE A 117 19.27 27.62 2.23
CA PHE A 117 19.73 28.07 0.92
C PHE A 117 19.51 29.57 0.69
N MET A 118 18.36 30.11 1.13
CA MET A 118 18.03 31.53 1.02
C MET A 118 18.87 32.39 1.98
N GLU A 119 19.14 31.91 3.20
CA GLU A 119 20.00 32.60 4.17
C GLU A 119 21.47 32.58 3.76
N LEU A 120 21.93 31.53 3.07
CA LEU A 120 23.27 31.45 2.48
C LEU A 120 23.45 32.30 1.22
N ARG A 121 22.37 32.76 0.57
CA ARG A 121 22.44 33.71 -0.54
C ARG A 121 22.51 35.15 -0.01
N THR A 122 23.73 35.65 0.17
CA THR A 122 23.99 37.07 0.49
C THR A 122 23.94 38.01 -0.70
N ASP A 123 23.95 37.50 -1.94
CA ASP A 123 23.90 38.33 -3.15
C ASP A 123 22.47 38.49 -3.69
N PRO A 124 22.03 39.73 -4.01
CA PRO A 124 20.76 39.96 -4.66
C PRO A 124 20.68 39.20 -5.99
N LEU A 125 19.49 38.65 -6.30
CA LEU A 125 19.18 38.16 -7.63
C LEU A 125 19.41 39.30 -8.63
N LYS A 126 20.49 39.23 -9.41
CA LYS A 126 20.69 40.14 -10.55
C LYS A 126 19.61 39.84 -11.58
N GLU A 127 18.60 40.69 -11.63
CA GLU A 127 17.64 40.72 -12.74
C GLU A 127 18.42 40.96 -14.03
N ARG A 128 18.17 40.11 -15.03
CA ARG A 128 18.70 40.24 -16.39
C ARG A 128 17.69 40.94 -17.28
#